data_AF-A0AAV4XGR0-F1
#
_entry.id   AF-A0AAV4XGR0-F1
#
_cell.length_a   1.000
_cell.length_b   1.000
_cell.length_c   1.000
_cell.angle_alpha   90.00
_cell.angle_beta   90.00
_cell.angle_gamma   90.00
#
_symmetry.space_group_name_H-M   'P 1'
#
loop_
_entity.id
_entity.type
_entity.pdbx_description
1 polymer ?
#
loop_
_entity_poly.entity_id
_entity_poly.type
_entity_poly.pdbx_seq_one_letter_code
_entity_poly.pdbx_strand_id
1 'polypeptide(L)'
;MVVWCPMGNHTQSRSSKITVLSGKERRKLLAPCFQSSMLKGCLDVFNEHAQKLVEFLHEEMGKEFTCVESPLALCSLDIVCESILGVKIGALQSEAEEYVSSLDRFLDVAMSRIWKFWQWPDFLFHCSNSYKEVLPHLRIAHGFSRRVR
;
A
#
# COMPACT_ATOMS: atom_id res chain seq x y z
N MET A 1 -17.23 -1.80 6.10
CA MET A 1 -18.24 -2.88 5.98
C MET A 1 -17.59 -4.16 6.49
N VAL A 2 -17.84 -4.50 7.75
CA VAL A 2 -17.31 -5.71 8.40
C VAL A 2 -18.28 -6.84 8.07
N VAL A 3 -17.88 -7.78 7.20
CA VAL A 3 -18.70 -8.98 6.96
C VAL A 3 -18.41 -9.99 8.07
N TRP A 4 -19.23 -9.91 9.10
CA TRP A 4 -19.48 -10.95 10.10
C TRP A 4 -20.21 -12.11 9.40
N CYS A 5 -19.66 -13.32 9.45
CA CYS A 5 -20.32 -14.55 8.97
C CYS A 5 -20.73 -15.38 10.21
N PRO A 6 -22.02 -15.72 10.42
CA PRO A 6 -22.46 -16.33 11.67
C PRO A 6 -22.28 -17.86 11.71
N MET A 7 -21.64 -18.30 12.79
CA MET A 7 -21.92 -19.50 13.61
C MET A 7 -21.94 -20.89 12.95
N GLY A 8 -20.83 -21.61 13.13
CA GLY A 8 -20.81 -23.05 13.36
C GLY A 8 -19.95 -23.35 14.60
N ASN A 9 -20.58 -23.81 15.68
CA ASN A 9 -19.98 -24.05 16.98
C ASN A 9 -18.83 -25.07 16.93
N HIS A 10 -17.60 -24.63 17.22
CA HIS A 10 -16.64 -25.42 17.99
C HIS A 10 -15.73 -24.46 18.76
N THR A 11 -15.95 -24.38 20.05
CA THR A 11 -15.05 -23.80 21.04
C THR A 11 -13.71 -24.53 20.99
N GLN A 12 -12.64 -23.89 20.54
CA GLN A 12 -11.32 -24.19 21.11
C GLN A 12 -10.34 -23.02 20.98
N SER A 13 -10.04 -22.45 22.13
CA SER A 13 -8.84 -21.68 22.44
C SER A 13 -7.61 -22.20 21.69
N ARG A 14 -7.03 -21.38 20.80
CA ARG A 14 -5.66 -21.55 20.33
C ARG A 14 -4.96 -20.20 20.25
N SER A 15 -4.10 -20.01 21.25
CA SER A 15 -2.89 -19.17 21.22
C SER A 15 -2.39 -18.94 19.79
N SER A 16 -2.37 -17.66 19.39
CA SER A 16 -1.95 -17.16 18.08
C SER A 16 -0.45 -17.35 17.87
N LYS A 17 -0.03 -18.59 17.59
CA LYS A 17 1.19 -18.84 16.82
C LYS A 17 0.95 -18.26 15.43
N ILE A 18 1.65 -17.18 15.08
CA ILE A 18 1.73 -16.68 13.70
C ILE A 18 2.40 -17.80 12.89
N THR A 19 1.57 -18.69 12.34
CA THR A 19 2.04 -19.81 11.54
C THR A 19 2.32 -19.24 10.16
N VAL A 20 3.58 -19.24 9.75
CA VAL A 20 3.99 -18.75 8.44
C VAL A 20 3.35 -19.67 7.39
N LEU A 21 2.28 -19.19 6.77
CA LEU A 21 1.56 -19.91 5.73
C LEU A 21 2.48 -20.16 4.52
N SER A 22 2.43 -21.38 3.98
CA SER A 22 3.09 -21.72 2.73
C SER A 22 2.59 -20.82 1.59
N GLY A 23 3.43 -20.56 0.59
CA GLY A 23 3.04 -19.75 -0.58
C GLY A 23 1.75 -20.24 -1.27
N LYS A 24 1.48 -21.55 -1.21
CA LYS A 24 0.24 -22.14 -1.74
C LYS A 24 -0.99 -21.76 -0.90
N GLU A 25 -0.86 -21.74 0.42
CA GLU A 25 -1.96 -21.43 1.35
C GLU A 25 -2.32 -19.95 1.31
N ARG A 26 -1.31 -19.07 1.25
CA ARG A 26 -1.51 -17.63 1.08
C ARG A 26 -2.28 -17.29 -0.20
N ARG A 27 -1.95 -17.95 -1.31
CA ARG A 27 -2.66 -17.74 -2.59
C ARG A 27 -4.11 -18.18 -2.54
N LYS A 28 -4.41 -19.30 -1.86
CA LYS A 28 -5.80 -19.75 -1.67
C LYS A 28 -6.65 -18.75 -0.89
N LEU A 29 -6.07 -18.08 0.10
CA LEU A 29 -6.78 -17.05 0.89
C LEU A 29 -7.00 -15.75 0.11
N LEU A 30 -6.06 -15.36 -0.75
CA LEU A 30 -6.15 -14.09 -1.50
C LEU A 30 -6.92 -14.22 -2.83
N ALA A 31 -7.03 -15.41 -3.41
CA ALA A 31 -7.76 -15.67 -4.65
C ALA A 31 -9.17 -15.06 -4.72
N PRO A 32 -10.04 -15.13 -3.67
CA PRO A 32 -11.37 -14.54 -3.72
C PRO A 32 -11.37 -13.01 -3.85
N CYS A 33 -10.30 -12.31 -3.42
CA CYS A 33 -10.18 -10.86 -3.59
C CYS A 33 -10.01 -10.43 -5.06
N PHE A 34 -9.58 -11.36 -5.93
CA PHE A 34 -9.37 -11.12 -7.36
C PHE A 34 -10.48 -11.71 -8.24
N GLN A 35 -11.54 -12.22 -7.63
CA GLN A 35 -12.73 -12.64 -8.39
C GLN A 35 -13.44 -11.40 -8.95
N SER A 36 -14.04 -11.53 -10.14
CA SER A 36 -14.64 -10.41 -10.90
C SER A 36 -15.68 -9.58 -10.14
N SER A 37 -16.32 -10.15 -9.12
CA SER A 37 -17.25 -9.45 -8.23
C SER A 37 -16.57 -8.40 -7.34
N MET A 38 -15.34 -8.64 -6.89
CA MET A 38 -14.57 -7.71 -6.06
C MET A 38 -13.90 -6.62 -6.89
N LEU A 39 -13.45 -6.96 -8.10
CA LEU A 39 -12.85 -6.01 -9.03
C LEU A 39 -13.79 -4.85 -9.40
N LYS A 40 -15.12 -5.08 -9.40
CA LYS A 40 -16.11 -4.02 -9.62
C LYS A 40 -16.01 -2.89 -8.59
N GLY A 41 -15.83 -3.21 -7.31
CA GLY A 41 -15.66 -2.19 -6.27
C GLY A 41 -14.35 -1.41 -6.39
N CYS A 42 -13.28 -2.06 -6.88
CA CYS A 42 -12.01 -1.37 -7.15
C CYS A 42 -12.09 -0.45 -8.38
N LEU A 43 -12.92 -0.79 -9.37
CA LEU A 43 -13.10 0.03 -10.57
C LEU A 43 -13.78 1.37 -10.27
N ASP A 44 -14.72 1.40 -9.33
CA ASP A 44 -15.37 2.65 -8.92
C ASP A 44 -14.35 3.62 -8.30
N VAL A 45 -13.49 3.11 -7.41
CA VAL A 45 -12.38 3.87 -6.80
C VAL A 45 -11.39 4.36 -7.86
N PHE A 46 -11.03 3.47 -8.80
CA PHE A 46 -10.12 3.81 -9.90
C PHE A 46 -10.68 4.94 -10.77
N ASN A 47 -11.97 4.90 -11.09
CA ASN A 47 -12.61 5.92 -11.92
C ASN A 47 -12.66 7.29 -11.23
N GLU A 48 -12.96 7.33 -9.92
CA GLU A 48 -12.93 8.57 -9.13
C GLU A 48 -11.53 9.22 -9.17
N HIS A 49 -10.48 8.43 -9.00
CA HIS A 49 -9.10 8.92 -8.96
C HIS A 49 -8.57 9.26 -10.36
N ALA A 50 -8.99 8.53 -11.37
CA ALA A 50 -8.68 8.84 -12.77
C ALA A 50 -9.28 10.20 -13.18
N GLN A 51 -10.49 10.53 -12.74
CA GLN A 51 -11.09 11.84 -12.99
C GLN A 51 -10.28 12.96 -12.34
N LYS A 52 -9.88 12.82 -11.07
CA LYS A 52 -9.02 13.79 -10.38
C LYS A 52 -7.66 13.97 -11.06
N LEU A 53 -7.08 12.88 -11.57
CA LEU A 53 -5.83 12.95 -12.33
C LEU A 53 -6.00 13.71 -13.65
N VAL A 54 -7.12 13.51 -14.36
CA VAL A 54 -7.43 14.26 -15.59
C VAL A 54 -7.63 15.75 -15.28
N GLU A 55 -8.32 16.10 -14.20
CA GLU A 55 -8.47 17.49 -13.75
C GLU A 55 -7.10 18.13 -13.46
N PHE A 56 -6.24 17.45 -12.70
CA PHE A 56 -4.87 17.91 -12.43
C PHE A 56 -4.07 18.11 -13.73
N LEU A 57 -4.11 17.14 -14.65
CA LEU A 57 -3.42 17.26 -15.94
C LEU A 57 -3.98 18.38 -16.81
N HIS A 58 -5.28 18.65 -16.74
CA HIS A 58 -5.91 19.75 -17.46
C HIS A 58 -5.41 21.11 -16.96
N GLU A 59 -5.18 21.28 -15.66
CA GLU A 59 -4.57 22.49 -15.10
C GLU A 59 -3.11 22.67 -15.54
N GLU A 60 -2.39 21.56 -15.70
CA GLU A 60 -0.99 21.57 -16.12
C GLU A 60 -0.77 21.79 -17.64
N MET A 61 -1.83 21.71 -18.46
CA MET A 61 -1.78 21.90 -19.93
C MET A 61 -1.28 23.29 -20.37
N GLY A 62 -1.22 24.26 -19.46
CA GLY A 62 -0.68 25.60 -19.71
C GLY A 62 0.84 25.72 -19.60
N LYS A 63 1.56 24.67 -19.19
CA LYS A 63 3.02 24.69 -18.98
C LYS A 63 3.77 24.10 -20.17
N GLU A 64 4.99 24.60 -20.43
CA GLU A 64 5.87 24.06 -21.49
C GLU A 64 6.30 22.61 -21.22
N PHE A 65 6.41 22.23 -19.95
CA PHE A 65 6.84 20.89 -19.54
C PHE A 65 6.18 20.49 -18.22
N THR A 66 5.59 19.29 -18.20
CA THR A 66 4.97 18.69 -17.02
C THR A 66 5.49 17.28 -16.85
N CYS A 67 6.08 16.99 -15.69
CA CYS A 67 6.48 15.63 -15.33
C CYS A 67 5.27 14.86 -14.83
N VAL A 68 4.80 13.88 -15.61
CA VAL A 68 3.59 13.10 -15.32
C VAL A 68 3.87 11.95 -14.33
N GLU A 69 5.13 11.53 -14.18
CA GLU A 69 5.50 10.38 -13.36
C GLU A 69 5.09 10.55 -11.89
N SER A 70 5.40 11.70 -11.29
CA SER A 70 5.07 12.00 -9.89
C SER A 70 3.55 11.99 -9.61
N PRO A 71 2.71 12.79 -10.30
CA PRO A 71 1.27 12.79 -10.06
C PRO A 71 0.60 11.43 -10.37
N LEU A 72 1.11 10.69 -11.34
CA LEU A 72 0.64 9.33 -11.63
C LEU A 72 0.96 8.36 -10.50
N ALA A 73 2.16 8.44 -9.92
CA ALA A 73 2.57 7.62 -8.78
C ALA A 73 1.73 7.94 -7.54
N LEU A 74 1.44 9.22 -7.28
CA LEU A 74 0.58 9.66 -6.17
C LEU A 74 -0.86 9.17 -6.34
N CYS A 75 -1.43 9.32 -7.53
CA CYS A 75 -2.78 8.82 -7.84
C CYS A 75 -2.86 7.29 -7.69
N SER A 76 -1.84 6.57 -8.16
CA SER A 76 -1.76 5.12 -8.01
C SER A 76 -1.71 4.69 -6.54
N LEU A 77 -1.00 5.43 -5.71
CA LEU A 77 -0.95 5.19 -4.27
C LEU A 77 -2.33 5.38 -3.62
N ASP A 78 -3.02 6.48 -3.93
CA ASP A 78 -4.37 6.75 -3.42
C ASP A 78 -5.35 5.64 -3.79
N ILE A 79 -5.33 5.16 -5.05
CA ILE A 79 -6.19 4.06 -5.51
C ILE A 79 -5.93 2.79 -4.70
N VAL A 80 -4.67 2.42 -4.47
CA VAL A 80 -4.32 1.21 -3.72
C VAL A 80 -4.71 1.34 -2.26
N CYS A 81 -4.47 2.49 -1.65
CA CYS A 81 -4.83 2.75 -0.26
C CYS A 81 -6.35 2.75 -0.07
N GLU A 82 -7.12 3.36 -0.95
CA GLU A 82 -8.57 3.32 -0.87
C GLU A 82 -9.15 1.94 -1.17
N SER A 83 -8.64 1.26 -2.21
CA SER A 83 -9.13 -0.07 -2.59
C SER A 83 -8.86 -1.14 -1.53
N ILE A 84 -7.70 -1.08 -0.86
CA ILE A 84 -7.29 -2.09 0.13
C ILE A 84 -7.70 -1.70 1.54
N LEU A 85 -7.50 -0.43 1.92
CA LEU A 85 -7.67 0.04 3.28
C LEU A 85 -9.02 0.77 3.50
N GLY A 86 -9.70 1.17 2.43
CA GLY A 86 -10.98 1.88 2.50
C GLY A 86 -10.85 3.33 2.99
N VAL A 87 -9.67 3.94 2.84
CA VAL A 87 -9.36 5.29 3.33
C VAL A 87 -8.86 6.16 2.20
N LYS A 88 -9.38 7.38 2.13
CA LYS A 88 -8.92 8.42 1.22
C LYS A 88 -7.73 9.14 1.87
N ILE A 89 -6.56 9.03 1.23
CA ILE A 89 -5.32 9.66 1.71
C ILE A 89 -5.17 11.07 1.12
N GLY A 90 -5.62 11.28 -0.12
CA GLY A 90 -5.55 12.60 -0.76
C GLY A 90 -4.13 12.99 -1.14
N ALA A 91 -3.29 12.02 -1.52
CA ALA A 91 -1.89 12.24 -1.86
C ALA A 91 -1.71 13.18 -3.05
N LEU A 92 -2.59 13.12 -4.06
CA LEU A 92 -2.54 14.03 -5.22
C LEU A 92 -2.83 15.51 -4.84
N GLN A 93 -3.61 15.75 -3.77
CA GLN A 93 -3.99 17.09 -3.31
C GLN A 93 -3.08 17.62 -2.18
N SER A 94 -1.92 16.98 -1.98
CA SER A 94 -0.93 17.33 -0.93
C SER A 94 -1.43 17.18 0.51
N GLU A 95 -2.55 16.51 0.78
CA GLU A 95 -3.06 16.31 2.15
C GLU A 95 -2.18 15.36 2.98
N ALA A 96 -1.33 14.57 2.31
CA ALA A 96 -0.54 13.51 2.91
C ALA A 96 0.95 13.56 2.55
N GLU A 97 1.52 14.76 2.35
CA GLU A 97 2.90 14.94 1.91
C GLU A 97 3.94 14.22 2.80
N GLU A 98 3.78 14.26 4.14
CA GLU A 98 4.68 13.58 5.08
C GLU A 98 4.62 12.05 4.94
N TYR A 99 3.42 11.50 4.71
CA TYR A 99 3.22 10.06 4.51
C TYR A 99 3.79 9.63 3.15
N VAL A 100 3.51 10.39 2.10
CA VAL A 100 4.02 10.17 0.74
C VAL A 100 5.54 10.20 0.72
N SER A 101 6.17 11.22 1.29
CA SER A 101 7.63 11.35 1.36
C SER A 101 8.27 10.19 2.13
N SER A 102 7.65 9.77 3.23
CA SER A 102 8.10 8.61 4.00
C SER A 102 7.96 7.30 3.22
N LEU A 103 6.88 7.15 2.45
CA LEU A 103 6.64 5.97 1.64
C LEU A 103 7.61 5.91 0.46
N ASP A 104 7.85 7.03 -0.21
CA ASP A 104 8.81 7.15 -1.31
C ASP A 104 10.21 6.71 -0.87
N ARG A 105 10.67 7.24 0.29
CA ARG A 105 11.96 6.83 0.86
C ARG A 105 12.03 5.35 1.25
N PHE A 106 10.90 4.81 1.74
CA PHE A 106 10.80 3.38 2.01
C PHE A 106 10.88 2.54 0.74
N LEU A 107 10.17 2.94 -0.32
CA LEU A 107 10.16 2.27 -1.62
C LEU A 107 11.55 2.30 -2.28
N ASP A 108 12.26 3.42 -2.22
CA ASP A 108 13.65 3.54 -2.68
C ASP A 108 14.56 2.48 -2.05
N VAL A 109 14.51 2.35 -0.73
CA VAL A 109 15.36 1.40 -0.02
C VAL A 109 14.90 -0.03 -0.29
N ALA A 110 13.59 -0.28 -0.38
CA ALA A 110 13.05 -1.58 -0.75
C ALA A 110 13.49 -2.01 -2.15
N MET A 111 13.41 -1.11 -3.14
CA MET A 111 13.91 -1.33 -4.49
C MET A 111 15.41 -1.60 -4.50
N SER A 112 16.18 -0.83 -3.72
CA SER A 112 17.62 -1.07 -3.57
C SER A 112 17.92 -2.47 -3.00
N ARG A 113 17.09 -2.97 -2.07
CA ARG A 113 17.21 -4.33 -1.50
C ARG A 113 16.83 -5.41 -2.50
N ILE A 114 15.83 -5.16 -3.36
CA ILE A 114 15.44 -6.09 -4.43
C ILE A 114 16.61 -6.31 -5.39
N TRP A 115 17.28 -5.22 -5.80
CA TRP A 115 18.42 -5.29 -6.72
C TRP A 115 19.71 -5.82 -6.06
N LYS A 116 19.93 -5.54 -4.78
CA LYS A 116 21.11 -6.01 -4.04
C LYS A 116 20.86 -7.39 -3.43
N PHE A 117 21.13 -8.43 -4.21
CA PHE A 117 20.99 -9.82 -3.77
C PHE A 117 21.70 -10.13 -2.43
N TRP A 118 22.86 -9.50 -2.17
CA TRP A 118 23.59 -9.67 -0.91
C TRP A 118 22.88 -9.09 0.34
N GLN A 119 21.87 -8.24 0.15
CA GLN A 119 21.05 -7.66 1.24
C GLN A 119 19.75 -8.45 1.49
N TRP A 120 19.58 -9.61 0.85
CA TRP A 120 18.43 -10.48 1.11
C TRP A 120 18.43 -11.06 2.52
N PRO A 121 19.56 -11.57 3.06
CA PRO A 121 19.61 -12.06 4.44
C PRO A 121 19.34 -10.91 5.42
N ASP A 122 18.37 -11.11 6.32
CA ASP A 122 17.94 -10.06 7.26
C ASP A 122 19.08 -9.55 8.15
N PHE A 123 20.03 -10.41 8.51
CA PHE A 123 21.23 -10.03 9.27
C PHE A 123 22.05 -8.95 8.55
N LEU A 124 22.34 -9.15 7.26
CA LEU A 124 23.16 -8.22 6.48
C LEU A 124 22.42 -6.90 6.24
N PHE A 125 21.09 -6.95 6.12
CA PHE A 125 20.26 -5.76 6.03
C PHE A 125 20.23 -4.98 7.35
N HIS A 126 20.07 -5.65 8.50
CA HIS A 126 20.09 -5.01 9.82
C HIS A 126 21.44 -4.34 10.14
N CYS A 127 22.54 -4.89 9.63
CA CYS A 127 23.86 -4.28 9.75
C CYS A 127 24.11 -3.13 8.75
N SER A 128 23.25 -2.94 7.75
CA SER A 128 23.37 -1.87 6.77
C SER A 128 22.87 -0.53 7.29
N ASN A 129 23.50 0.57 6.87
CA ASN A 129 23.02 1.92 7.18
C ASN A 129 21.62 2.20 6.59
N SER A 130 21.24 1.52 5.51
CA SER A 130 19.91 1.63 4.89
C SER A 130 18.78 1.18 5.83
N TYR A 131 19.02 0.23 6.72
CA TYR A 131 18.02 -0.19 7.71
C TYR A 131 17.73 0.89 8.74
N LYS A 132 18.77 1.61 9.19
CA LYS A 132 18.63 2.71 10.15
C LYS A 132 17.86 3.88 9.56
N GLU A 133 18.08 4.16 8.28
CA GLU A 133 17.38 5.20 7.52
C GLU A 133 15.90 4.88 7.32
N VAL A 134 15.57 3.62 7.04
CA VAL A 134 14.18 3.18 6.84
C VAL A 134 13.37 3.15 8.14
N LEU A 135 14.01 2.88 9.28
CA LEU A 135 13.34 2.71 10.57
C LEU A 135 12.31 3.81 10.94
N PRO A 136 12.63 5.12 10.84
CA PRO A 136 11.67 6.19 11.12
C PRO A 136 10.49 6.21 10.15
N HIS A 137 10.72 6.04 8.84
CA HIS A 137 9.66 6.01 7.84
C HIS A 137 8.69 4.83 8.05
N LEU A 138 9.25 3.69 8.46
CA LEU A 138 8.48 2.50 8.80
C LEU A 138 7.59 2.73 10.05
N ARG A 139 8.03 3.57 10.99
CA ARG A 139 7.19 3.98 12.14
C ARG A 139 6.01 4.83 11.71
N ILE A 140 6.21 5.77 10.78
CA ILE A 140 5.13 6.62 10.23
C ILE A 140 4.10 5.75 9.51
N ALA A 141 4.55 4.84 8.66
CA ALA A 141 3.67 3.89 7.96
C ALA A 141 2.90 2.99 8.94
N HIS A 142 3.57 2.47 9.98
CA HIS A 142 2.91 1.69 11.03
C HIS A 142 1.91 2.53 11.84
N GLY A 143 2.22 3.80 12.09
CA GLY A 143 1.31 4.74 12.74
C GLY A 143 0.06 4.98 11.92
N PHE A 144 0.21 5.19 10.61
CA PHE A 144 -0.91 5.31 9.67
C PHE A 144 -1.78 4.04 9.67
N SER A 145 -1.18 2.86 9.54
CA SER A 145 -1.91 1.58 9.55
C SER A 145 -2.67 1.33 10.85
N ARG A 146 -2.19 1.84 12.01
CA ARG A 146 -2.95 1.77 13.27
C ARG A 146 -4.13 2.73 13.32
N ARG A 147 -4.02 3.93 12.75
CA ARG A 147 -5.11 4.92 12.73
C ARG A 147 -6.28 4.48 11.84
N VAL A 148 -5.96 3.72 10.81
CA VAL A 148 -6.91 3.25 9.79
C VAL A 148 -7.75 2.05 10.25
N ARG A 149 -7.41 1.43 11.39
CA ARG A 149 -8.09 0.24 11.92
C ARG A 149 -9.04 0.59 13.05
#